data_AF-X1C8J9-F1
#
_entry.id   AF-X1C8J9-F1
#
_cell.length_a   1.000
_cell.length_b   1.000
_cell.length_c   1.000
_cell.angle_alpha   90.00
_cell.angle_beta   90.00
_cell.angle_gamma   90.00
#
_symmetry.space_group_name_H-M   'P 1'
#
loop_
_entity.id
_entity.type
_entity.pdbx_description
1 polymer ?
#
loop_
_entity_poly.entity_id
_entity_poly.type
_entity_poly.pdbx_seq_one_letter_code
_entity_poly.pdbx_strand_id
1 'polypeptide(L)'
;ESALMKRLVLEGLTRYKLEKAIAAYTRREISIGEGAAMAGISYNRFEKELWDRHIMVLEDPQFLQTLASLGESFEQPQLSQAIRRVQEAGVEIDEEEKGRGES
;
A
#
# COMPACT_ATOMS: atom_id res chain seq x y z
N GLU A 1 -38.13 -9.07 9.45
CA GLU A 1 -37.08 -8.76 10.44
C GLU A 1 -35.74 -9.44 10.13
N SER A 2 -35.67 -10.77 10.04
CA SER A 2 -34.42 -11.53 9.76
C SER A 2 -33.64 -11.10 8.50
N ALA A 3 -34.32 -10.78 7.40
CA ALA A 3 -33.66 -10.34 6.16
C ALA A 3 -32.90 -9.00 6.31
N LEU A 4 -33.42 -8.09 7.13
CA LEU A 4 -32.78 -6.80 7.41
C LEU A 4 -31.52 -6.98 8.27
N MET A 5 -31.59 -7.80 9.32
CA MET A 5 -30.42 -8.15 10.13
C MET A 5 -29.33 -8.82 9.29
N LYS A 6 -29.70 -9.77 8.44
CA LYS A 6 -28.74 -10.45 7.55
C LYS A 6 -28.01 -9.44 6.65
N ARG A 7 -28.74 -8.47 6.08
CA ARG A 7 -28.13 -7.42 5.25
C ARG A 7 -27.15 -6.57 6.05
N LEU A 8 -27.55 -6.09 7.23
CA LEU A 8 -26.70 -5.26 8.09
C LEU A 8 -25.42 -5.98 8.52
N VAL A 9 -25.51 -7.28 8.87
CA VAL A 9 -24.34 -8.09 9.23
C VAL A 9 -23.38 -8.23 8.06
N LEU A 10 -23.90 -8.50 6.86
CA LEU A 10 -23.06 -8.62 5.66
C LEU A 10 -22.38 -7.30 5.31
N GLU A 11 -23.10 -6.19 5.37
CA GLU A 11 -22.54 -4.85 5.17
C GLU A 11 -21.43 -4.53 6.18
N GLY A 12 -21.65 -4.85 7.46
CA GLY A 12 -20.66 -4.69 8.52
C GLY A 12 -19.41 -5.53 8.28
N LEU A 13 -19.58 -6.79 7.87
CA LEU A 13 -18.46 -7.69 7.56
C LEU A 13 -17.62 -7.18 6.38
N THR A 14 -18.28 -6.74 5.31
CA THR A 14 -17.60 -6.17 4.14
C THR A 14 -16.80 -4.93 4.53
N ARG A 15 -17.39 -4.02 5.31
CA ARG A 15 -16.69 -2.83 5.81
C ARG A 15 -15.49 -3.20 6.68
N TYR A 16 -15.66 -4.13 7.61
CA TYR A 16 -14.57 -4.58 8.47
C TYR A 16 -13.38 -5.16 7.69
N LYS A 17 -13.65 -6.01 6.69
CA LYS A 17 -12.59 -6.59 5.85
C LYS A 17 -11.84 -5.52 5.06
N LEU A 18 -12.57 -4.55 4.51
CA LEU A 18 -11.97 -3.42 3.79
C LEU A 18 -11.05 -2.60 4.69
N GLU A 19 -11.52 -2.18 5.87
CA GLU A 19 -10.70 -1.40 6.81
C GLU A 19 -9.44 -2.17 7.24
N LYS A 20 -9.56 -3.48 7.48
CA LYS A 20 -8.42 -4.31 7.87
C LYS A 20 -7.40 -4.43 6.73
N ALA A 21 -7.85 -4.61 5.50
CA ALA A 21 -6.99 -4.67 4.32
C ALA A 21 -6.29 -3.34 4.04
N ILE A 22 -7.00 -2.21 4.16
CA ILE A 22 -6.40 -0.87 4.02
C ILE A 22 -5.33 -0.63 5.08
N ALA A 23 -5.59 -1.02 6.33
CA ALA A 23 -4.62 -0.87 7.41
C ALA A 23 -3.36 -1.71 7.16
N ALA A 24 -3.50 -2.96 6.72
CA ALA A 24 -2.38 -3.82 6.37
C ALA A 24 -1.58 -3.27 5.18
N TYR A 25 -2.26 -2.79 4.14
CA TYR A 25 -1.62 -2.14 3.00
C TYR A 25 -0.85 -0.87 3.42
N THR A 26 -1.45 -0.04 4.26
CA THR A 26 -0.83 1.20 4.75
C THR A 26 0.42 0.91 5.60
N ARG A 27 0.41 -0.20 6.34
CA ARG A 27 1.58 -0.72 7.07
C ARG A 27 2.57 -1.48 6.18
N ARG A 28 2.32 -1.57 4.88
CA ARG A 28 3.14 -2.29 3.89
C ARG A 28 3.29 -3.78 4.16
N GLU A 29 2.36 -4.36 4.91
CA GLU A 29 2.34 -5.81 5.21
C GLU A 29 1.87 -6.64 4.02
N ILE A 30 1.18 -6.01 3.07
CA ILE A 30 0.58 -6.65 1.90
C ILE A 30 0.63 -5.73 0.67
N SER A 31 0.66 -6.34 -0.51
CA SER A 31 0.46 -5.68 -1.80
C SER A 31 -1.01 -5.26 -2.02
N ILE A 32 -1.27 -4.44 -3.04
CA ILE A 32 -2.63 -4.04 -3.43
C ILE A 32 -3.47 -5.26 -3.84
N GLY A 33 -2.87 -6.22 -4.55
CA GLY A 33 -3.53 -7.45 -4.96
C GLY A 33 -3.97 -8.29 -3.76
N GLU A 34 -3.10 -8.45 -2.78
CA GLU A 34 -3.41 -9.14 -1.52
C GLU A 34 -4.47 -8.36 -0.70
N GLY A 35 -4.42 -7.03 -0.70
CA GLY A 35 -5.43 -6.18 -0.07
C GLY A 35 -6.82 -6.36 -0.68
N ALA A 36 -6.90 -6.40 -2.01
CA ALA A 36 -8.15 -6.66 -2.73
C ALA A 36 -8.73 -8.06 -2.39
N ALA A 37 -7.87 -9.09 -2.38
CA ALA A 37 -8.24 -10.45 -2.00
C ALA A 37 -8.74 -10.52 -0.55
N MET A 38 -8.03 -9.86 0.37
CA MET A 38 -8.39 -9.79 1.80
C MET A 38 -9.72 -9.08 2.03
N ALA A 39 -9.99 -8.00 1.31
CA ALA A 39 -11.25 -7.26 1.34
C ALA A 39 -12.40 -7.99 0.63
N GLY A 40 -12.10 -8.97 -0.23
CA GLY A 40 -13.09 -9.70 -1.03
C GLY A 40 -13.69 -8.85 -2.14
N ILE A 41 -12.90 -7.93 -2.72
CA ILE A 41 -13.31 -7.04 -3.81
C ILE A 41 -12.29 -7.10 -4.96
N SER A 42 -12.65 -6.53 -6.11
CA SER A 42 -11.71 -6.45 -7.24
C SER A 42 -10.54 -5.51 -6.97
N TYR A 43 -9.42 -5.75 -7.65
CA TYR A 43 -8.24 -4.89 -7.62
C TYR A 43 -8.61 -3.41 -7.82
N ASN A 44 -9.27 -3.07 -8.94
CA ASN A 44 -9.62 -1.68 -9.27
C ASN A 44 -10.52 -1.03 -8.21
N ARG A 45 -11.37 -1.81 -7.54
CA ARG A 45 -12.24 -1.27 -6.48
C ARG A 45 -11.42 -0.99 -5.22
N PHE A 46 -10.50 -1.88 -4.86
CA PHE A 46 -9.61 -1.66 -3.73
C PHE A 46 -8.66 -0.47 -3.99
N GLU A 47 -8.08 -0.41 -5.19
CA GLU A 47 -7.26 0.71 -5.64
C GLU A 47 -8.03 2.03 -5.54
N LYS A 48 -9.28 2.07 -6.02
CA LYS A 48 -10.15 3.24 -5.88
C LYS A 48 -10.38 3.65 -4.42
N GLU A 49 -10.59 2.69 -3.51
CA GLU A 49 -10.74 2.98 -2.07
C GLU A 49 -9.48 3.59 -1.47
N LEU A 50 -8.29 3.17 -1.93
CA LEU A 50 -7.03 3.79 -1.53
C LEU A 50 -6.93 5.23 -2.04
N TRP A 51 -7.25 5.44 -3.33
CA TRP A 51 -7.27 6.77 -3.96
C TRP A 51 -8.24 7.73 -3.26
N ASP A 52 -9.49 7.32 -3.04
CA ASP A 52 -10.53 8.15 -2.39
C ASP A 52 -10.12 8.54 -0.95
N ARG A 53 -9.27 7.73 -0.32
CA ARG A 53 -8.70 7.97 1.02
C ARG A 53 -7.34 8.65 1.02
N HIS A 54 -6.86 9.07 -0.15
CA HIS A 54 -5.58 9.75 -0.33
C HIS A 54 -4.38 8.89 0.13
N ILE A 55 -4.51 7.57 0.03
CA ILE A 55 -3.44 6.62 0.32
C ILE A 55 -2.65 6.42 -0.97
N MET A 56 -1.36 6.72 -0.92
CA MET A 56 -0.48 6.63 -2.08
C MET A 56 -0.31 5.19 -2.54
N VAL A 57 -0.57 4.95 -3.81
CA VAL A 57 -0.27 3.71 -4.51
C VAL A 57 1.04 3.89 -5.27
N LEU A 58 2.06 3.13 -4.86
CA LEU A 58 3.33 3.05 -5.58
C LEU A 58 3.31 1.78 -6.44
N GLU A 59 3.06 1.93 -7.73
CA GLU A 59 3.08 0.82 -8.70
C GLU A 59 4.51 0.39 -9.06
N ASP A 60 5.46 1.33 -9.01
CA ASP A 60 6.86 1.10 -9.30
C ASP A 60 7.69 1.20 -8.00
N PRO A 61 8.28 0.09 -7.52
CA PRO A 61 9.18 0.10 -6.35
C PRO A 61 10.37 1.02 -6.51
N GLN A 62 10.81 1.28 -7.75
CA GLN A 62 11.93 2.17 -8.06
C GLN A 62 11.50 3.62 -8.25
N PHE A 63 10.20 3.93 -8.23
CA PHE A 63 9.70 5.28 -8.49
C PHE A 63 10.39 6.33 -7.61
N LEU A 64 10.51 6.06 -6.31
CA LEU A 64 11.15 6.98 -5.37
C LEU A 64 12.66 7.10 -5.63
N GLN A 65 13.35 5.99 -5.95
CA GLN A 65 14.76 6.03 -6.36
C GLN A 65 14.96 6.87 -7.63
N THR A 66 14.11 6.68 -8.64
CA THR A 66 14.16 7.45 -9.90
C THR A 66 13.91 8.93 -9.63
N LEU A 67 12.91 9.26 -8.80
CA LEU A 67 12.60 10.64 -8.43
C LEU A 67 13.78 11.30 -7.69
N ALA A 68 14.49 10.55 -6.83
CA ALA A 68 15.63 11.06 -6.08
C ALA A 68 16.81 11.37 -7.02
N SER A 69 17.10 10.47 -7.97
CA SER A 69 18.12 10.66 -9.00
C SER A 69 17.83 11.85 -9.91
N LEU A 70 16.56 12.10 -10.23
CA LEU A 70 16.15 13.30 -10.98
C LEU A 70 16.33 14.58 -10.15
N GLY A 71 16.04 14.55 -8.85
CA GLY A 71 16.27 15.69 -7.95
C GLY A 71 17.74 16.10 -7.87
N GLU A 72 18.65 15.13 -7.87
CA GLU A 72 20.09 15.36 -7.97
C GLU A 72 20.47 15.96 -9.33
N SER A 73 19.95 15.38 -10.42
CA SER A 73 20.26 15.80 -11.79
C SER A 73 19.77 17.21 -12.14
N PHE A 74 18.68 17.67 -11.51
CA PHE A 74 18.12 19.01 -11.72
C PHE A 74 18.57 20.04 -10.68
N GLU A 75 19.56 19.70 -9.85
CA GLU A 75 20.08 20.57 -8.79
C GLU A 75 18.97 21.06 -7.82
N GLN A 76 18.00 20.19 -7.54
CA GLN A 76 16.89 20.46 -6.63
C GLN A 76 17.07 19.66 -5.32
N PRO A 77 17.97 20.09 -4.40
CA PRO A 77 18.28 19.33 -3.19
C PRO A 77 17.07 19.18 -2.24
N GLN A 78 16.11 20.09 -2.34
CA GLN A 78 14.87 20.05 -1.57
C GLN A 78 13.98 18.85 -1.97
N LEU A 79 13.99 18.49 -3.26
CA LEU A 79 13.24 17.35 -3.78
C LEU A 79 13.87 16.05 -3.28
N SER A 80 15.19 15.90 -3.38
CA SER A 80 15.90 14.73 -2.86
C SER A 80 15.70 14.55 -1.35
N GLN A 81 15.71 15.64 -0.58
CA GLN A 81 15.42 15.60 0.87
C GLN A 81 13.97 15.18 1.17
N ALA A 82 13.00 15.68 0.42
CA ALA A 82 11.59 15.31 0.59
C ALA A 82 11.37 13.82 0.29
N ILE A 83 11.99 13.30 -0.78
CA ILE A 83 11.90 11.89 -1.18
C ILE A 83 12.55 10.99 -0.13
N ARG A 84 13.72 11.38 0.38
CA ARG A 84 14.40 10.65 1.45
C ARG A 84 13.55 10.55 2.71
N ARG A 85 12.83 11.61 3.09
CA ARG A 85 11.88 11.57 4.22
C ARG A 85 10.72 10.62 3.96
N VAL A 86 10.21 10.54 2.73
CA VAL A 86 9.15 9.59 2.35
C VAL A 86 9.66 8.15 2.36
N GLN A 87 10.92 7.92 1.96
CA GLN A 87 11.57 6.62 2.06
C GLN A 87 11.80 6.24 3.53
N GLU A 88 12.41 7.11 4.34
CA GLU A 88 12.66 6.87 5.77
C GLU A 88 11.37 6.67 6.57
N ALA A 89 10.28 7.37 6.22
CA ALA A 89 8.96 7.14 6.78
C ALA A 89 8.30 5.83 6.30
N GLY A 90 8.90 5.12 5.34
CA GLY A 90 8.41 3.90 4.71
C GLY A 90 9.41 2.73 4.67
N VAL A 91 10.45 2.74 5.51
CA VAL A 91 11.53 1.74 5.51
C VAL A 91 11.60 1.03 6.87
N GLU A 92 11.03 -0.17 6.93
CA GLU A 92 11.83 -1.36 7.21
C GLU A 92 12.02 -2.04 5.85
N ILE A 93 13.24 -1.96 5.31
CA ILE A 93 13.63 -2.77 4.15
C ILE A 93 13.95 -4.12 4.75
N ASP A 94 13.12 -5.12 4.48
CA ASP A 94 13.45 -6.51 4.75
C ASP A 94 14.56 -6.91 3.75
N GLU A 95 15.82 -6.69 4.14
CA GLU A 95 16.98 -7.32 3.51
C GLU A 95 17.17 -8.76 4.03
N GLU A 96 16.14 -9.59 3.99
CA GLU A 96 16.27 -11.04 4.22
C GLU A 96 15.61 -11.82 3.09
N GLU A 97 16.32 -11.99 1.97
CA GLU A 97 16.28 -13.21 1.12
C GLU A 97 17.38 -13.12 0.05
N LYS A 98 18.63 -12.88 0.47
CA LYS A 98 19.81 -13.12 -0.38
C LYS A 98 20.87 -13.87 0.40
N GLY A 99 20.54 -15.09 0.82
CA GLY A 99 21.46 -15.89 1.63
C GLY A 99 21.03 -17.31 1.98
N ARG A 100 20.22 -18.00 1.16
CA ARG A 100 20.05 -19.46 1.27
C ARG A 100 19.87 -20.10 -0.10
N GLY A 101 20.99 -20.46 -0.70
CA GLY A 101 21.02 -21.19 -1.96
C GLY A 101 22.42 -21.61 -2.41
N GLU A 102 23.35 -21.77 -1.47
CA GLU A 102 24.60 -22.50 -1.73
C GLU A 102 24.84 -23.44 -0.55
N SER A 103 24.49 -24.71 -0.74
CA SER A 103 25.08 -25.89 -0.10
C SER A 103 24.67 -27.12 -0.92
#